data_AF-A0A959YJN4-F1
#
_entry.id   AF-A0A959YJN4-F1
#
_cell.length_a   1.000
_cell.length_b   1.000
_cell.length_c   1.000
_cell.angle_alpha   90.00
_cell.angle_beta   90.00
_cell.angle_gamma   90.00
#
_symmetry.space_group_name_H-M   'P 1'
#
loop_
_entity.id
_entity.type
_entity.pdbx_description
1 polymer ?
#
loop_
_entity_poly.entity_id
_entity_poly.type
_entity_poly.pdbx_seq_one_letter_code
_entity_poly.pdbx_strand_id
1 'polypeptide(L)'
;MEVLEPVSPDSYFSWNFFDPILMQKEWYSPYVFEDIAAELLRTVPGLSIQLSLAMQDDPSLKDPQMQLYWVYKHSDYFEKTYMRYPVMRVVEK
;
A
#
# COMPACT_ATOMS: atom_id res chain seq x y z
N MET A 1 8.05 13.06 26.91
CA MET A 1 7.52 11.68 26.82
C MET A 1 8.11 11.12 25.55
N GLU A 2 9.26 10.45 25.66
CA GLU A 2 10.12 10.12 24.51
C GLU A 2 9.70 8.84 23.78
N VAL A 3 8.86 8.00 24.40
CA VAL A 3 8.52 6.65 23.89
C VAL A 3 7.74 6.64 22.57
N LEU A 4 7.09 7.76 22.23
CA LEU A 4 6.32 7.93 20.98
C LEU A 4 7.13 8.59 19.86
N GLU A 5 8.34 9.07 20.16
CA GLU A 5 9.23 9.70 19.18
C GLU A 5 9.99 8.61 18.41
N PRO A 6 9.69 8.33 17.12
CA PRO A 6 10.24 7.16 16.43
C PRO A 6 11.76 7.17 16.26
N VAL A 7 12.42 8.33 16.37
CA VAL A 7 13.90 8.45 16.30
C VAL A 7 14.59 8.37 17.67
N SER A 8 13.83 8.32 18.77
CA SER A 8 14.39 8.23 20.12
C SER A 8 14.86 6.80 20.43
N PRO A 9 16.02 6.61 21.09
CA PRO A 9 16.52 5.28 21.47
C PRO A 9 15.56 4.47 22.35
N ASP A 10 14.77 5.16 23.18
CA ASP A 10 13.80 4.55 24.09
C ASP A 10 12.39 4.46 23.48
N SER A 11 12.26 4.61 22.17
CA SER A 11 10.97 4.60 21.49
C SER A 11 10.38 3.21 21.32
N TYR A 12 9.05 3.10 21.32
CA TYR A 12 8.37 1.85 20.95
C TYR A 12 8.78 1.35 19.55
N PHE A 13 9.17 2.26 18.66
CA PHE A 13 9.69 1.91 17.35
C PHE A 13 11.06 1.23 17.44
N SER A 14 11.99 1.76 18.23
CA SER A 14 13.30 1.15 18.50
C SER A 14 13.20 -0.21 19.20
N TRP A 15 12.11 -0.44 19.93
CA TRP A 15 11.81 -1.70 20.60
C TRP A 15 10.89 -2.64 19.79
N ASN A 16 10.73 -2.42 18.48
CA ASN A 16 10.00 -3.30 17.55
C ASN A 16 8.50 -3.48 17.87
N PHE A 17 7.91 -2.60 18.68
CA PHE A 17 6.48 -2.68 19.03
C PHE A 17 5.58 -2.50 17.79
N PHE A 18 6.05 -1.75 16.80
CA PHE A 18 5.31 -1.45 15.57
C PHE A 18 5.66 -2.37 14.38
N ASP A 19 6.46 -3.42 14.57
CA ASP A 19 6.76 -4.39 13.51
C ASP A 19 5.51 -4.94 12.79
N PRO A 20 4.37 -5.19 13.46
CA PRO A 20 3.18 -5.70 12.78
C PRO A 20 2.67 -4.81 11.65
N ILE A 21 2.84 -3.48 11.71
CA ILE A 21 2.40 -2.55 10.66
C ILE A 21 3.43 -2.39 9.53
N LEU A 22 4.68 -2.78 9.75
CA LEU A 22 5.77 -2.61 8.77
C LEU A 22 5.81 -3.73 7.73
N MET A 23 5.11 -4.84 7.98
CA MET A 23 5.09 -6.01 7.11
C MET A 23 3.69 -6.19 6.51
N GLN A 24 3.62 -6.32 5.19
CA GLN A 24 2.39 -6.70 4.51
C GLN A 24 2.07 -8.15 4.87
N LYS A 25 0.90 -8.39 5.46
CA LYS A 25 0.49 -9.74 5.87
C LYS A 25 -0.36 -10.42 4.80
N GLU A 26 -1.13 -9.63 4.05
CA GLU A 26 -2.07 -10.13 3.05
C GLU A 26 -1.56 -9.95 1.63
N TRP A 27 -1.66 -11.02 0.84
CA TRP A 27 -1.33 -11.03 -0.58
C TRP A 27 -2.48 -11.64 -1.37
N TYR A 28 -2.53 -11.31 -2.66
CA TYR A 28 -3.48 -11.91 -3.58
C TYR A 28 -2.87 -13.16 -4.24
N SER A 29 -3.75 -14.10 -4.62
CA SER A 29 -3.38 -15.16 -5.55
C SER A 29 -3.56 -14.64 -6.98
N PRO A 30 -2.51 -14.59 -7.82
CA PRO A 30 -2.64 -14.06 -9.19
C PRO A 30 -3.73 -14.76 -10.00
N TYR A 31 -3.83 -16.09 -9.88
CA TYR A 31 -4.82 -16.89 -10.60
C TYR A 31 -6.27 -16.52 -10.27
N VAL A 32 -6.55 -16.19 -9.01
CA VAL A 32 -7.91 -15.83 -8.56
C VAL A 32 -8.18 -14.35 -8.81
N PHE A 33 -7.15 -13.51 -8.70
CA PHE A 33 -7.30 -12.07 -8.73
C PHE A 33 -7.37 -11.50 -10.14
N GLU A 34 -6.92 -12.20 -11.16
CA GLU A 34 -6.91 -11.72 -12.55
C GLU A 34 -8.31 -11.30 -13.03
N ASP A 35 -9.32 -12.16 -12.85
CA ASP A 35 -10.71 -11.85 -13.22
C ASP A 35 -11.28 -10.67 -12.40
N ILE A 36 -10.94 -10.61 -11.11
CA ILE A 36 -11.36 -9.53 -10.22
C ILE A 36 -10.73 -8.21 -10.67
N ALA A 37 -9.43 -8.20 -11.00
CA ALA A 37 -8.73 -7.02 -11.47
C ALA A 37 -9.30 -6.50 -12.79
N ALA A 38 -9.62 -7.41 -13.72
CA ALA A 38 -10.28 -7.05 -14.97
C ALA A 38 -11.65 -6.38 -14.72
N GLU A 39 -12.44 -6.90 -13.79
CA GLU A 39 -13.72 -6.31 -13.42
C GLU A 39 -13.57 -4.96 -12.70
N LEU A 40 -12.60 -4.83 -11.81
CA LEU A 40 -12.29 -3.56 -11.13
C LEU A 40 -11.92 -2.47 -12.14
N LEU A 41 -11.12 -2.78 -13.15
CA LEU A 41 -10.74 -1.83 -14.20
C LEU A 41 -11.94 -1.36 -15.04
N ARG A 42 -13.00 -2.18 -15.15
CA ARG A 42 -14.23 -1.86 -15.86
C ARG A 42 -15.23 -1.09 -15.01
N THR A 43 -15.32 -1.42 -13.72
CA THR A 43 -16.38 -0.94 -12.83
C THR A 43 -15.98 0.23 -11.96
N VAL A 44 -14.71 0.31 -11.54
CA VAL A 44 -14.20 1.41 -10.71
C VAL A 44 -13.93 2.61 -11.60
N PRO A 45 -14.68 3.72 -11.44
CA PRO A 45 -14.55 4.87 -12.31
C PRO A 45 -13.14 5.46 -12.25
N GLY A 46 -12.50 5.58 -13.41
CA GLY A 46 -11.18 6.21 -13.55
C GLY A 46 -9.98 5.33 -13.16
N LEU A 47 -10.19 4.11 -12.65
CA LEU A 47 -9.07 3.22 -12.27
C LEU A 47 -8.21 2.83 -13.48
N SER A 48 -8.83 2.54 -14.63
CA SER A 48 -8.15 2.24 -15.89
C SER A 48 -7.33 3.41 -16.42
N ILE A 49 -7.84 4.64 -16.26
CA ILE A 49 -7.11 5.86 -16.62
C ILE A 49 -5.91 6.05 -15.69
N GLN A 50 -6.08 5.86 -14.38
CA GLN A 50 -5.00 5.96 -13.41
C GLN A 50 -3.89 4.94 -13.67
N LEU A 51 -4.23 3.69 -13.99
CA LEU A 51 -3.25 2.68 -14.39
C LEU A 51 -2.50 3.11 -15.66
N SER A 52 -3.22 3.62 -16.65
CA SER A 52 -2.63 4.08 -17.92
C SER A 52 -1.68 5.27 -17.74
N LEU A 53 -1.97 6.17 -16.79
CA LEU A 53 -1.08 7.26 -16.41
C LEU A 53 0.14 6.74 -15.65
N ALA A 54 -0.07 5.86 -14.67
CA ALA A 54 1.02 5.24 -13.92
C ALA A 54 2.00 4.49 -14.83
N MET A 55 1.51 3.82 -15.88
CA MET A 55 2.34 3.14 -16.87
C MET A 55 3.22 4.09 -17.72
N GLN A 56 2.87 5.37 -17.81
CA GLN A 56 3.70 6.37 -18.49
C GLN A 56 4.86 6.81 -17.58
N ASP A 57 4.61 6.91 -16.28
CA ASP A 57 5.57 7.38 -15.29
C ASP A 57 6.50 6.25 -14.80
N ASP A 58 6.01 5.01 -14.76
CA ASP A 58 6.75 3.84 -14.27
C ASP A 58 6.90 2.77 -15.36
N PRO A 59 8.09 2.65 -15.99
CA PRO A 59 8.38 1.63 -16.98
C PRO A 59 8.22 0.18 -16.48
N SER A 60 8.30 -0.06 -15.18
CA SER A 60 8.13 -1.41 -14.60
C SER A 60 6.70 -1.94 -14.77
N LEU A 61 5.71 -1.03 -14.88
CA LEU A 61 4.32 -1.39 -15.16
C LEU A 61 4.08 -1.85 -16.60
N LYS A 62 5.13 -1.98 -17.43
CA LYS A 62 5.03 -2.76 -18.68
C LYS A 62 4.93 -4.26 -18.43
N ASP A 63 5.37 -4.73 -17.26
CA ASP A 63 5.20 -6.12 -16.83
C ASP A 63 3.74 -6.37 -16.38
N PRO A 64 3.03 -7.36 -16.94
CA PRO A 64 1.68 -7.72 -16.53
C PRO A 64 1.53 -8.03 -15.04
N GLN A 65 2.54 -8.65 -14.42
CA GLN A 65 2.50 -8.94 -12.97
C GLN A 65 2.52 -7.66 -12.15
N MET A 66 3.26 -6.65 -12.62
CA MET A 66 3.34 -5.35 -11.97
C MET A 66 2.05 -4.55 -12.17
N GLN A 67 1.38 -4.66 -13.31
CA GLN A 67 0.04 -4.10 -13.51
C GLN A 67 -0.98 -4.74 -12.58
N LEU A 68 -0.99 -6.07 -12.50
CA LEU A 68 -1.90 -6.80 -11.62
C LEU A 68 -1.68 -6.44 -10.15
N TYR A 69 -0.41 -6.32 -9.73
CA TYR A 69 -0.08 -5.85 -8.39
C TYR A 69 -0.46 -4.38 -8.16
N TRP A 70 -0.31 -3.52 -9.18
CA TRP A 70 -0.75 -2.14 -9.10
C TRP A 70 -2.26 -2.07 -8.87
N VAL A 71 -3.05 -2.83 -9.63
CA VAL A 71 -4.52 -2.90 -9.45
C VAL A 71 -4.87 -3.43 -8.07
N TYR A 72 -4.18 -4.46 -7.57
CA TYR A 72 -4.36 -4.95 -6.21
C TYR A 72 -4.16 -3.84 -5.18
N LYS A 73 -3.05 -3.10 -5.25
CA LYS A 73 -2.74 -1.99 -4.34
C LYS A 73 -3.76 -0.84 -4.36
N HIS A 74 -4.47 -0.66 -5.47
CA HIS A 74 -5.48 0.38 -5.64
C HIS A 74 -6.92 -0.17 -5.49
N SER A 75 -7.06 -1.38 -4.97
CA SER A 75 -8.35 -2.02 -4.69
C SER A 75 -8.64 -2.06 -3.19
N ASP A 76 -9.89 -2.33 -2.82
CA ASP A 76 -10.28 -2.55 -1.42
C ASP A 76 -9.67 -3.81 -0.79
N TYR A 77 -9.07 -4.70 -1.60
CA TYR A 77 -8.41 -5.91 -1.13
C TYR A 77 -7.01 -5.64 -0.55
N PHE A 78 -6.44 -4.46 -0.79
CA PHE A 78 -5.14 -4.12 -0.22
C PHE A 78 -5.26 -3.75 1.26
N GLU A 79 -4.33 -4.25 2.07
CA GLU A 79 -4.29 -4.01 3.50
C GLU A 79 -4.12 -2.51 3.81
N LYS A 80 -5.17 -1.87 4.36
CA LYS A 80 -5.20 -0.43 4.66
C LYS A 80 -4.29 -0.03 5.83
N THR A 81 -3.84 -1.01 6.62
CA THR A 81 -2.96 -0.83 7.78
C THR A 81 -1.48 -0.98 7.45
N TYR A 82 -1.14 -1.53 6.29
CA TYR A 82 0.25 -1.70 5.87
C TYR A 82 0.96 -0.33 5.78
N MET A 83 2.14 -0.24 6.40
CA MET A 83 2.98 0.96 6.47
C MET A 83 2.28 2.20 7.07
N ARG A 84 1.19 2.01 7.83
CA ARG A 84 0.46 3.10 8.47
C ARG A 84 0.86 3.25 9.93
N TYR A 85 1.71 4.22 10.21
CA TYR A 85 2.10 4.55 11.59
C TYR A 85 0.97 5.30 12.34
N PRO A 86 0.49 4.80 13.49
CA PRO A 86 -0.68 5.37 14.16
C PRO A 86 -0.38 6.58 15.06
N VAL A 87 0.88 7.02 15.15
CA VAL A 87 1.30 8.17 15.96
C VAL A 87 1.64 9.33 15.03
N MET A 88 1.04 10.49 15.27
CA MET A 88 1.29 11.70 14.50
C MET A 88 1.76 12.85 15.40
N ARG A 89 2.74 13.62 14.92
CA ARG A 89 3.16 14.86 15.57
C ARG A 89 2.26 15.99 15.11
N VAL A 90 1.60 16.66 16.07
CA VAL A 90 0.94 17.93 15.81
C VAL A 90 2.02 19.01 15.78
N VAL A 91 2.22 19.63 14.63
CA VAL A 91 3.05 20.83 14.51
C VAL A 91 2.13 22.04 14.53
N GLU A 92 2.21 22.85 15.58
CA GLU A 92 1.56 24.16 15.60
C GLU A 92 2.28 25.08 14.59
N LYS A 93 1.50 25.96 13.95
CA LYS A 93 1.99 26.88 12.92
C LYS A 93 2.26 28.26 13.50
#